data_AF-A0A7X7XCM5-F1
#
_entry.id   AF-A0A7X7XCM5-F1
#
_cell.length_a   1.000
_cell.length_b   1.000
_cell.length_c   1.000
_cell.angle_alpha   90.00
_cell.angle_beta   90.00
_cell.angle_gamma   90.00
#
_symmetry.space_group_name_H-M   'P 1'
#
loop_
_entity.id
_entity.type
_entity.pdbx_description
1 polymer ?
#
loop_
_entity_poly.entity_id
_entity_poly.type
_entity_poly.pdbx_seq_one_letter_code
_entity_poly.pdbx_strand_id
1 'polypeptide(L)'
;SKVVKDIPPFTLADGRPARIYGINKVGLQRAGFNAMQRKQIKEIYKKLYHDNLPLRQAVEMIRKENIDDAIVAEVVKFFDNSQRGLAPWPQGHVSFGDVGE
;
A
#
# COMPACT_ATOMS: atom_id res chain seq x y z
N SER A 1 -24.86 -8.85 -4.10
CA SER A 1 -23.86 -8.31 -5.04
C SER A 1 -22.58 -7.99 -4.29
N LYS A 2 -21.44 -8.58 -4.66
CA LYS A 2 -20.18 -8.46 -3.90
C LYS A 2 -19.39 -7.26 -4.44
N VAL A 3 -19.16 -6.25 -3.62
CA VAL A 3 -18.33 -5.09 -4.00
C VAL A 3 -16.87 -5.55 -4.06
N VAL A 4 -16.32 -5.62 -5.27
CA VAL A 4 -14.89 -5.85 -5.50
C VAL A 4 -14.19 -4.53 -5.24
N LYS A 5 -13.32 -4.52 -4.23
CA LYS A 5 -12.51 -3.36 -3.85
C LYS A 5 -11.18 -3.39 -4.59
N ASP A 6 -10.61 -2.22 -4.85
CA ASP A 6 -9.31 -2.08 -5.51
C ASP A 6 -8.18 -2.46 -4.54
N ILE A 7 -7.16 -3.19 -5.04
CA ILE A 7 -6.00 -3.66 -4.26
C ILE A 7 -4.77 -2.81 -4.62
N PRO A 8 -4.16 -2.08 -3.66
CA PRO A 8 -2.99 -1.24 -3.92
C PRO A 8 -1.77 -2.02 -4.42
N PRO A 9 -0.90 -1.41 -5.25
CA PRO A 9 0.31 -2.05 -5.76
C PRO A 9 1.25 -2.45 -4.63
N PHE A 10 2.09 -3.47 -4.82
CA PHE A 10 3.04 -3.95 -3.80
C PHE A 10 2.42 -4.54 -2.52
N THR A 11 1.10 -4.64 -2.42
CA THR A 11 0.41 -5.24 -1.27
C THR A 11 0.02 -6.70 -1.52
N LEU A 12 -0.16 -7.45 -0.44
CA LEU A 12 -0.80 -8.76 -0.42
C LEU A 12 -2.24 -8.58 0.03
N ALA A 13 -3.18 -9.03 -0.79
CA ALA A 13 -4.58 -9.08 -0.43
C ALA A 13 -5.11 -10.49 -0.65
N ASP A 14 -5.90 -10.97 0.31
CA ASP A 14 -6.53 -12.28 0.28
C ASP A 14 -7.94 -12.21 0.92
N GLY A 15 -8.73 -13.27 0.79
CA GLY A 15 -10.04 -13.37 1.41
C GLY A 15 -11.20 -12.94 0.52
N ARG A 16 -12.42 -13.10 1.05
CA ARG A 16 -13.67 -13.02 0.29
C ARG A 16 -14.77 -12.34 1.13
N PRO A 17 -14.83 -10.98 1.25
CA PRO A 17 -14.19 -9.97 0.39
C PRO A 17 -12.71 -9.74 0.70
N ALA A 18 -11.95 -9.29 -0.31
CA ALA A 18 -10.50 -9.09 -0.23
C ALA A 18 -10.14 -8.07 0.85
N ARG A 19 -9.14 -8.42 1.67
CA ARG A 19 -8.54 -7.58 2.70
C ARG A 19 -7.04 -7.53 2.49
N ILE A 20 -6.43 -6.40 2.81
CA ILE A 20 -4.96 -6.26 2.74
C ILE A 20 -4.36 -6.89 3.99
N TYR A 21 -3.32 -7.71 3.81
CA TYR A 21 -2.59 -8.37 4.90
C TYR A 21 -1.25 -7.70 5.18
N GLY A 22 -0.61 -7.14 4.16
CA GLY A 22 0.73 -6.58 4.29
C GLY A 22 1.35 -6.22 2.95
N ILE A 23 2.65 -5.92 2.97
CA ILE A 23 3.45 -5.68 1.76
C ILE A 23 3.94 -7.02 1.21
N ASN A 24 3.91 -7.18 -0.12
CA ASN A 24 4.41 -8.36 -0.81
C ASN A 24 5.95 -8.36 -0.88
N LYS A 25 6.61 -8.55 0.26
CA LYS A 25 8.08 -8.53 0.34
C LYS A 25 8.74 -9.53 -0.60
N VAL A 26 8.20 -10.75 -0.70
CA VAL A 26 8.71 -11.81 -1.58
C VAL A 26 8.56 -11.41 -3.05
N GLY A 27 7.40 -10.88 -3.45
CA GLY A 27 7.18 -10.38 -4.81
C GLY A 27 8.11 -9.24 -5.18
N LEU A 28 8.33 -8.30 -4.25
CA LEU A 28 9.28 -7.20 -4.43
C LEU A 28 10.72 -7.68 -4.56
N GLN A 29 11.14 -8.65 -3.74
CA GLN A 29 12.45 -9.29 -3.84
C GLN A 29 12.65 -9.93 -5.22
N ARG A 30 11.65 -10.67 -5.71
CA ARG A 30 11.69 -11.33 -7.03
C ARG A 30 11.66 -10.34 -8.19
N ALA A 31 10.97 -9.21 -8.02
CA ALA A 31 10.94 -8.11 -8.99
C ALA A 31 12.22 -7.25 -8.98
N GLY A 32 13.21 -7.57 -8.15
CA GLY A 32 14.51 -6.88 -8.13
C GLY A 32 14.54 -5.59 -7.31
N PHE A 33 13.51 -5.30 -6.50
CA PHE A 33 13.53 -4.12 -5.62
C PHE A 33 14.58 -4.28 -4.53
N ASN A 34 15.45 -3.28 -4.42
CA ASN A 34 16.51 -3.25 -3.43
C ASN A 34 15.95 -3.01 -2.00
N ALA A 35 16.79 -3.20 -0.98
CA ALA A 35 16.35 -3.06 0.42
C ALA A 35 15.84 -1.65 0.76
N MET A 36 16.42 -0.61 0.17
CA MET A 36 15.99 0.78 0.38
C MET A 36 14.60 1.03 -0.20
N GLN A 37 14.35 0.57 -1.43
CA GLN A 37 13.06 0.66 -2.10
C GLN A 37 11.97 -0.12 -1.34
N ARG A 38 12.27 -1.34 -0.88
CA ARG A 38 11.33 -2.12 -0.05
C ARG A 38 10.99 -1.40 1.25
N LYS A 39 11.97 -0.76 1.89
CA LYS A 39 11.75 0.04 3.10
C LYS A 39 10.90 1.28 2.78
N GLN A 40 11.14 1.93 1.65
CA GLN A 40 10.37 3.08 1.22
C GLN A 40 8.90 2.74 0.94
N ILE A 41 8.64 1.62 0.24
CA ILE A 41 7.27 1.09 0.04
C ILE A 41 6.58 0.88 1.39
N LYS A 42 7.29 0.28 2.35
CA LYS A 42 6.78 0.07 3.71
C LYS A 42 6.37 1.40 4.36
N GLU A 43 7.25 2.39 4.34
CA GLU A 43 6.98 3.71 4.94
C GLU A 43 5.81 4.44 4.26
N ILE A 44 5.70 4.39 2.93
CA ILE A 44 4.59 4.97 2.16
C ILE A 44 3.26 4.37 2.63
N TYR A 45 3.15 3.05 2.67
CA TYR A 45 1.91 2.38 3.08
C TYR A 45 1.58 2.60 4.56
N LYS A 46 2.59 2.76 5.41
CA LYS A 46 2.39 3.12 6.81
C LYS A 46 1.74 4.50 6.92
N LYS A 47 2.23 5.50 6.17
CA LYS A 47 1.61 6.85 6.12
C LYS A 47 0.20 6.81 5.54
N LEU A 48 -0.06 5.97 4.54
CA LEU A 48 -1.38 5.89 3.90
C LEU A 48 -2.46 5.29 4.81
N TYR A 49 -2.12 4.29 5.63
CA TYR A 49 -3.12 3.53 6.40
C TYR A 49 -3.07 3.75 7.92
N HIS A 50 -1.96 4.26 8.46
CA HIS A 50 -1.72 4.34 9.90
C HIS A 50 -1.71 5.76 10.47
N ASP A 51 -1.53 6.78 9.63
CA ASP A 51 -1.34 8.17 10.08
C ASP A 51 -2.66 8.86 10.51
N ASN A 52 -3.75 8.10 10.67
CA ASN A 52 -5.12 8.59 10.96
C ASN A 52 -5.60 9.71 10.02
N LEU A 53 -4.93 9.89 8.89
CA LEU A 53 -5.21 10.93 7.92
C LEU A 53 -6.16 10.41 6.84
N PRO A 54 -7.04 11.28 6.32
CA PRO A 54 -7.84 10.92 5.18
C PRO A 54 -6.93 10.60 4.01
N LEU A 55 -7.21 9.50 3.32
CA LEU A 55 -6.35 8.94 2.29
C LEU A 55 -5.89 9.95 1.24
N ARG A 56 -6.78 10.86 0.80
CA ARG A 56 -6.42 11.93 -0.14
C ARG A 56 -5.29 12.82 0.39
N GLN A 57 -5.32 13.19 1.66
CA GLN A 57 -4.25 13.98 2.28
C GLN A 57 -2.97 13.17 2.43
N ALA A 58 -3.07 11.89 2.80
CA ALA A 58 -1.90 11.02 2.88
C ALA A 58 -1.21 10.84 1.51
N VAL A 59 -1.99 10.67 0.43
CA VAL A 59 -1.49 10.61 -0.96
C VAL A 59 -0.81 11.92 -1.37
N GLU A 60 -1.40 13.07 -1.03
CA GLU A 60 -0.80 14.39 -1.28
C GLU A 60 0.52 14.58 -0.51
N MET A 61 0.60 14.10 0.73
CA MET A 61 1.83 14.17 1.54
C MET A 61 2.95 13.33 0.94
N ILE A 62 2.70 12.05 0.63
CA ILE A 62 3.73 11.20 0.01
C ILE A 62 4.18 11.74 -1.35
N ARG A 63 3.25 12.34 -2.11
CA ARG A 63 3.55 12.98 -3.40
C ARG A 63 4.49 14.18 -3.22
N LYS A 64 4.30 14.99 -2.18
CA LYS A 64 5.17 16.14 -1.90
C LYS A 64 6.55 15.72 -1.37
N GLU A 65 6.60 14.65 -0.59
CA GLU A 65 7.83 14.20 0.08
C GLU A 65 8.80 13.49 -0.88
N ASN A 66 8.29 12.81 -1.91
CA ASN A 66 9.06 11.95 -2.81
C ASN A 66 8.54 12.03 -4.26
N ILE A 67 8.43 13.23 -4.81
CA ILE A 67 7.79 13.46 -6.12
C ILE A 67 8.54 12.82 -7.31
N ASP A 68 9.85 12.67 -7.21
CA ASP A 68 10.71 12.11 -8.26
C ASP A 68 10.85 10.59 -8.19
N ASP A 69 10.21 9.94 -7.21
CA ASP A 69 10.35 8.51 -7.02
C ASP A 69 9.31 7.71 -7.82
N ALA A 70 9.78 6.74 -8.60
CA ALA A 70 8.95 5.91 -9.46
C ALA A 70 7.91 5.08 -8.67
N ILE A 71 8.26 4.64 -7.46
CA ILE A 71 7.36 3.86 -6.59
C ILE A 71 6.21 4.77 -6.13
N VAL A 72 6.53 5.98 -5.71
CA VAL A 72 5.53 6.97 -5.29
C VAL A 72 4.62 7.34 -6.44
N ALA A 73 5.17 7.59 -7.63
CA ALA A 73 4.39 7.89 -8.82
C ALA A 73 3.39 6.77 -9.16
N GLU A 74 3.83 5.51 -9.08
CA GLU A 74 2.96 4.35 -9.32
C GLU A 74 1.84 4.22 -8.27
N VAL A 75 2.19 4.40 -6.99
CA VAL A 75 1.23 4.40 -5.89
C VAL A 75 0.21 5.52 -6.09
N VAL A 76 0.64 6.76 -6.24
CA VAL A 76 -0.24 7.94 -6.41
C VAL A 76 -1.15 7.75 -7.62
N LYS A 77 -0.63 7.29 -8.75
CA LYS A 77 -1.42 7.01 -9.95
C LYS A 77 -2.51 5.98 -9.71
N PHE A 78 -2.22 4.91 -8.96
CA PHE A 78 -3.23 3.92 -8.59
C PHE A 78 -4.35 4.53 -7.74
N PHE A 79 -3.98 5.33 -6.73
CA PHE A 79 -4.93 5.99 -5.85
C PHE A 79 -5.81 7.01 -6.57
N ASP A 80 -5.26 7.72 -7.54
CA ASP A 80 -6.00 8.67 -8.39
C ASP A 80 -7.03 7.96 -9.31
N ASN A 81 -6.68 6.76 -9.79
CA ASN A 81 -7.54 5.98 -10.68
C ASN A 81 -8.53 5.04 -9.95
N SER A 82 -8.41 4.87 -8.63
CA SER A 82 -9.30 3.98 -7.87
C SER A 82 -10.70 4.59 -7.72
N GLN A 83 -11.68 3.98 -8.38
CA GLN A 83 -13.09 4.42 -8.36
C GLN A 83 -13.98 3.56 -7.47
N ARG A 84 -13.56 2.34 -7.09
CA ARG A 84 -14.42 1.34 -6.43
C ARG A 84 -14.22 1.25 -4.91
N GLY A 85 -13.39 2.13 -4.36
CA GLY A 85 -13.00 2.08 -2.96
C GLY A 85 -11.98 0.97 -2.70
N LEU A 86 -11.10 1.21 -1.73
CA LEU A 86 -9.93 0.38 -1.50
C LEU A 86 -10.21 -0.76 -0.53
N ALA A 87 -9.49 -1.86 -0.75
CA ALA A 87 -9.46 -2.97 0.20
C ALA A 87 -9.03 -2.45 1.58
N PRO A 88 -9.80 -2.73 2.64
CA PRO A 88 -9.47 -2.21 3.96
C PRO A 88 -8.21 -2.91 4.47
N TRP A 89 -7.31 -2.11 5.04
CA TRP A 89 -6.26 -2.62 5.91
C TRP A 89 -6.87 -2.80 7.30
N PRO A 90 -6.88 -4.02 7.87
CA PRO A 90 -7.45 -4.25 9.19
C PRO A 90 -6.72 -3.39 10.23
N GLN A 91 -7.44 -2.48 10.89
CA GLN A 91 -6.92 -1.76 12.05
C GLN A 91 -7.07 -2.65 13.29
N GLY A 92 -5.94 -3.06 13.84
CA GLY A 92 -5.78 -3.97 14.98
C GLY A 92 -4.31 -4.37 15.07
N HIS A 93 -3.87 -4.98 16.19
CA HIS A 93 -2.49 -5.46 16.45
C HIS A 93 -1.98 -6.47 15.38
N VAL A 94 -1.81 -6.03 14.15
CA VAL A 94 -1.04 -6.69 13.10
C VAL A 94 0.10 -5.75 12.83
N SER A 95 1.25 -6.07 13.42
CA SER A 95 2.50 -5.35 13.23
C SER A 95 2.71 -5.07 11.75
N PHE A 96 3.16 -3.85 11.46
CA PHE A 96 3.50 -3.44 10.10
C PHE A 96 4.76 -4.22 9.69
N GLY A 97 4.56 -5.44 9.18
CA GLY A 97 5.59 -6.48 9.05
C GLY A 97 5.26 -7.64 10.01
N ASP A 98 5.14 -8.89 9.61
CA ASP A 98 5.74 -9.62 8.50
C ASP A 98 4.80 -10.79 8.17
N VAL A 99 4.31 -10.90 6.93
CA VAL A 99 3.82 -12.19 6.44
C VAL A 99 5.05 -12.85 5.81
N GLY A 100 5.82 -13.58 6.62
CA GLY A 100 7.00 -14.31 6.17
C GLY A 100 8.28 -14.11 7.00
N GLU A 101 8.18 -14.04 8.32
CA GLU A 101 9.19 -14.69 9.17
C GLU A 101 8.88 -16.19 9.27
#